data_AF-A0A7H1NPC2-F1
#
_entry.id   AF-A0A7H1NPC2-F1
#
_cell.length_a   1.000
_cell.length_b   1.000
_cell.length_c   1.000
_cell.angle_alpha   90.00
_cell.angle_beta   90.00
_cell.angle_gamma   90.00
#
_symmetry.space_group_name_H-M   'P 1'
#
loop_
_entity.id
_entity.type
_entity.pdbx_description
1 polymer ?
#
loop_
_entity_poly.entity_id
_entity_poly.type
_entity_poly.pdbx_seq_one_letter_code
_entity_poly.pdbx_strand_id
1 'polypeptide(L)'
;MKRWDMDKLDWGKFRKDKVDPDIVPIIKAASVVERNSVEYVIYLKNVFADDPEIIAAVEDWAVEEIQHGDALGKWASLADPTWDYQEAFARYQKNFSLKLDVDSSIRGSKTGELIARSMVETGTSSFYTALGDSTEEPALKELCRLIAADELRHYKLFYDQMNRYMKREQLNRWQRARIALGRVAESEDDELATAYHTTNNPPNMPYVHKRNIAAYMSRAMQYYQPHHFRRVVSMICKVIGFTPSDRVNKILSYMVYYLVSKRQHYYKKLTL
;
A
#
# COMPACT_ATOMS: atom_id res chain seq x y z
N MET A 1 -20.26 9.04 5.33
CA MET A 1 -19.50 8.69 6.55
C MET A 1 -18.49 9.81 6.79
N LYS A 2 -18.26 10.24 8.03
CA LYS A 2 -17.36 11.37 8.31
C LYS A 2 -15.91 10.92 8.10
N ARG A 3 -15.13 11.61 7.25
CA ARG A 3 -13.67 11.41 7.14
C ARG A 3 -13.04 11.60 8.53
N TRP A 4 -12.10 10.75 8.90
CA TRP A 4 -11.33 10.96 10.12
C TRP A 4 -10.28 12.03 9.87
N ASP A 5 -9.77 12.60 10.96
CA ASP A 5 -8.87 13.74 10.97
C ASP A 5 -7.72 13.41 11.90
N MET A 6 -6.48 13.48 11.40
CA MET A 6 -5.30 13.13 12.17
C MET A 6 -5.08 14.01 13.40
N ASP A 7 -5.61 15.23 13.40
CA ASP A 7 -5.54 16.12 14.56
C ASP A 7 -6.48 15.69 15.69
N LYS A 8 -7.48 14.83 15.36
CA LYS A 8 -8.41 14.25 16.34
C LYS A 8 -7.97 12.88 16.85
N LEU A 9 -6.87 12.32 16.33
CA LEU A 9 -6.27 11.12 16.91
C LEU A 9 -5.73 11.43 18.31
N ASP A 10 -5.97 10.50 19.24
CA ASP A 10 -5.50 10.63 20.61
C ASP A 10 -4.01 10.25 20.71
N TRP A 11 -3.16 11.17 20.27
CA TRP A 11 -1.69 11.03 20.34
C TRP A 11 -1.18 10.90 21.78
N GLY A 12 -1.98 11.30 22.79
CA GLY A 12 -1.67 11.10 24.21
C GLY A 12 -1.64 9.62 24.63
N LYS A 13 -2.24 8.73 23.82
CA LYS A 13 -2.15 7.28 24.00
C LYS A 13 -0.87 6.66 23.48
N PHE A 14 0.03 7.44 22.88
CA PHE A 14 1.32 6.91 22.41
C PHE A 14 2.13 6.33 23.58
N ARG A 15 2.60 5.10 23.43
CA ARG A 15 3.37 4.37 24.46
C ARG A 15 4.68 3.86 23.91
N LYS A 16 5.77 4.58 24.19
CA LYS A 16 7.13 4.20 23.75
C LYS A 16 7.54 2.79 24.20
N ASP A 17 7.12 2.38 25.39
CA ASP A 17 7.38 1.05 25.95
C ASP A 17 6.63 -0.10 25.22
N LYS A 18 5.69 0.23 24.33
CA LYS A 18 4.91 -0.71 23.53
C LYS A 18 5.28 -0.71 22.04
N VAL A 19 6.27 0.09 21.65
CA VAL A 19 6.74 0.14 20.26
C VAL A 19 7.54 -1.12 19.94
N ASP A 20 7.10 -1.85 18.91
CA ASP A 20 7.90 -2.89 18.28
C ASP A 20 8.98 -2.24 17.39
N PRO A 21 10.29 -2.45 17.68
CA PRO A 21 11.36 -1.85 16.89
C PRO A 21 11.39 -2.30 15.43
N ASP A 22 10.86 -3.47 15.07
CA ASP A 22 10.80 -3.91 13.67
C ASP A 22 9.66 -3.24 12.88
N ILE A 23 8.68 -2.64 13.56
CA ILE A 23 7.61 -1.86 12.91
C ILE A 23 8.10 -0.47 12.51
N VAL A 24 9.02 0.14 13.28
CA VAL A 24 9.45 1.52 13.04
C VAL A 24 10.00 1.72 11.62
N PRO A 25 10.93 0.88 11.11
CA PRO A 25 11.47 1.07 9.76
C PRO A 25 10.45 0.96 8.64
N ILE A 26 9.43 0.11 8.81
CA ILE A 26 8.39 -0.09 7.79
C ILE A 26 7.35 1.04 7.83
N ILE A 27 7.03 1.60 9.00
CA ILE A 27 6.14 2.78 9.09
C ILE A 27 6.83 4.03 8.54
N LYS A 28 8.13 4.21 8.80
CA LYS A 28 8.91 5.30 8.17
C LYS A 28 8.83 5.23 6.65
N ALA A 29 9.08 4.05 6.06
CA ALA A 29 8.97 3.85 4.63
C ALA A 29 7.54 4.07 4.11
N ALA A 30 6.53 3.53 4.79
CA ALA A 30 5.13 3.74 4.41
C ALA A 30 4.75 5.23 4.43
N SER A 31 5.18 5.99 5.44
CA SER A 31 4.81 7.40 5.59
C SER A 31 5.19 8.30 4.41
N VAL A 32 6.26 7.97 3.68
CA VAL A 32 6.70 8.73 2.50
C VAL A 32 6.02 8.24 1.23
N VAL A 33 5.70 6.95 1.14
CA VAL A 33 4.97 6.36 0.01
C VAL A 33 3.53 6.87 -0.02
N GLU A 34 2.81 6.76 1.10
CA GLU A 34 1.42 7.22 1.23
C GLU A 34 1.31 8.73 0.91
N ARG A 35 2.25 9.54 1.43
CA ARG A 35 2.25 10.99 1.17
C ARG A 35 2.54 11.36 -0.29
N ASN A 36 3.20 10.49 -1.05
CA ASN A 36 3.55 10.75 -2.45
C ASN A 36 2.42 10.42 -3.45
N SER A 37 1.18 10.32 -2.97
CA SER A 37 -0.02 10.16 -3.81
C SER A 37 -0.17 11.25 -4.89
N VAL A 38 0.43 12.43 -4.70
CA VAL A 38 0.39 13.56 -5.63
C VAL A 38 0.87 13.18 -7.05
N GLU A 39 1.97 12.44 -7.17
CA GLU A 39 2.44 12.01 -8.49
C GLU A 39 1.50 11.00 -9.14
N TYR A 40 0.89 10.12 -8.34
CA TYR A 40 -0.13 9.20 -8.82
C TYR A 40 -1.38 9.93 -9.30
N VAL A 41 -1.78 11.03 -8.65
CA VAL A 41 -2.89 11.87 -9.15
C VAL A 41 -2.56 12.45 -10.50
N ILE A 42 -1.35 12.99 -10.71
CA ILE A 42 -0.95 13.54 -12.01
C ILE A 42 -1.01 12.45 -13.08
N TYR A 43 -0.42 11.28 -12.79
CA TYR A 43 -0.47 10.13 -13.70
C TYR A 43 -1.92 9.70 -14.02
N LEU A 44 -2.78 9.56 -13.02
CA LEU A 44 -4.17 9.15 -13.22
C LEU A 44 -4.96 10.22 -13.98
N LYS A 45 -4.75 11.50 -13.71
CA LYS A 45 -5.39 12.59 -14.47
C LYS A 45 -5.01 12.55 -15.94
N ASN A 46 -3.78 12.17 -16.27
CA ASN A 46 -3.35 12.02 -17.65
C ASN A 46 -3.99 10.80 -18.32
N VAL A 47 -3.99 9.63 -17.65
CA VAL A 47 -4.62 8.40 -18.16
C VAL A 47 -6.13 8.55 -18.36
N PHE A 48 -6.79 9.33 -17.51
CA PHE A 48 -8.25 9.52 -17.48
C PHE A 48 -8.69 10.94 -17.87
N ALA A 49 -7.90 11.63 -18.71
CA ALA A 49 -8.09 13.05 -19.04
C ALA A 49 -9.48 13.42 -19.61
N ASP A 50 -10.18 12.44 -20.19
CA ASP A 50 -11.52 12.58 -20.77
C ASP A 50 -12.68 12.30 -19.79
N ASP A 51 -12.38 12.02 -18.52
CA ASP A 51 -13.37 11.56 -17.54
C ASP A 51 -13.33 12.41 -16.25
N PRO A 52 -14.14 13.48 -16.18
CA PRO A 52 -14.13 14.39 -15.03
C PRO A 52 -14.60 13.74 -13.72
N GLU A 53 -15.43 12.68 -13.81
CA GLU A 53 -15.95 11.97 -12.63
C GLU A 53 -14.83 11.25 -11.89
N ILE A 54 -13.97 10.51 -12.60
CA ILE A 54 -12.83 9.85 -11.97
C ILE A 54 -11.74 10.85 -11.55
N ILE A 55 -11.53 11.94 -12.30
CA ILE A 55 -10.58 13.00 -11.92
C ILE A 55 -10.94 13.56 -10.54
N ALA A 56 -12.19 13.95 -10.33
CA ALA A 56 -12.63 14.45 -9.03
C ALA A 56 -12.44 13.40 -7.92
N ALA A 57 -12.73 12.13 -8.22
CA ALA A 57 -12.57 11.05 -7.26
C ALA A 57 -11.11 10.77 -6.87
N VAL A 58 -10.15 10.86 -7.80
CA VAL A 58 -8.73 10.66 -7.49
C VAL A 58 -8.13 11.86 -6.76
N GLU A 59 -8.63 13.08 -7.00
CA GLU A 59 -8.25 14.25 -6.21
C GLU A 59 -8.72 14.14 -4.76
N ASP A 60 -9.95 13.67 -4.54
CA ASP A 60 -10.48 13.38 -3.22
C ASP A 60 -9.71 12.26 -2.50
N TRP A 61 -9.36 11.20 -3.22
CA TRP A 61 -8.53 10.09 -2.73
C TRP A 61 -7.17 10.58 -2.22
N ALA A 62 -6.48 11.43 -2.97
CA ALA A 62 -5.15 11.88 -2.59
C ALA A 62 -5.09 12.74 -1.33
N VAL A 63 -6.18 13.45 -1.01
CA VAL A 63 -6.29 14.16 0.27
C VAL A 63 -6.27 13.16 1.44
N GLU A 64 -6.94 12.01 1.31
CA GLU A 64 -6.93 10.96 2.33
C GLU A 64 -5.51 10.34 2.46
N GLU A 65 -4.84 10.04 1.34
CA GLU A 65 -3.49 9.44 1.31
C GLU A 65 -2.40 10.35 1.89
N ILE A 66 -2.46 11.66 1.61
CA ILE A 66 -1.53 12.64 2.21
C ILE A 66 -1.69 12.62 3.75
N GLN A 67 -2.93 12.58 4.24
CA GLN A 67 -3.19 12.48 5.67
C GLN A 67 -2.66 11.17 6.26
N HIS A 68 -2.76 10.05 5.54
CA HIS A 68 -2.19 8.78 6.00
C HIS A 68 -0.69 8.91 6.17
N GLY A 69 0.00 9.44 5.15
CA GLY A 69 1.44 9.68 5.20
C GLY A 69 1.86 10.59 6.36
N ASP A 70 1.18 11.72 6.54
CA ASP A 70 1.48 12.68 7.61
C ASP A 70 1.22 12.10 9.00
N ALA A 71 0.14 11.31 9.18
CA ALA A 71 -0.15 10.64 10.43
C ALA A 71 0.88 9.54 10.77
N LEU A 72 1.30 8.75 9.78
CA LEU A 72 2.35 7.74 9.94
C LEU A 72 3.70 8.40 10.23
N GLY A 73 4.02 9.51 9.57
CA GLY A 73 5.23 10.30 9.80
C GLY A 73 5.27 10.83 11.23
N LYS A 74 4.14 11.39 11.72
CA LYS A 74 3.99 11.83 13.11
C LYS A 74 4.19 10.69 14.11
N TRP A 75 3.58 9.54 13.87
CA TRP A 75 3.79 8.36 14.73
C TRP A 75 5.26 7.92 14.75
N ALA A 76 5.90 7.85 13.57
CA ALA A 76 7.29 7.44 13.45
C ALA A 76 8.26 8.41 14.14
N SER A 77 8.02 9.72 14.09
CA SER A 77 8.82 10.70 14.83
C SER A 77 8.64 10.62 16.35
N LEU A 78 7.48 10.15 16.85
CA LEU A 78 7.31 9.84 18.28
C LEU A 78 8.09 8.57 18.68
N ALA A 79 8.10 7.56 17.82
CA ALA A 79 8.83 6.30 18.02
C ALA A 79 10.35 6.48 17.94
N ASP A 80 10.83 7.31 17.01
CA ASP A 80 12.22 7.69 16.83
C ASP A 80 12.38 9.22 16.77
N PRO A 81 12.60 9.87 17.92
CA PRO A 81 12.75 11.33 18.00
C PRO A 81 13.95 11.91 17.25
N THR A 82 14.89 11.06 16.79
CA THR A 82 16.06 11.51 16.02
C THR A 82 15.79 11.54 14.51
N TRP A 83 14.62 11.07 14.07
CA TRP A 83 14.25 11.00 12.68
C TRP A 83 13.38 12.19 12.26
N ASP A 84 13.86 12.95 11.28
CA ASP A 84 13.14 14.06 10.66
C ASP A 84 12.29 13.55 9.49
N TYR A 85 10.97 13.58 9.67
CA TYR A 85 10.01 13.14 8.66
C TYR A 85 10.05 14.01 7.40
N GLN A 86 10.16 15.34 7.53
CA GLN A 86 10.10 16.24 6.39
C GLN A 86 11.36 16.13 5.55
N GLU A 87 12.53 16.00 6.18
CA GLU A 87 13.78 15.73 5.47
C GLU A 87 13.74 14.38 4.76
N ALA A 88 13.25 13.33 5.42
CA ALA A 88 13.11 12.00 4.82
C ALA A 88 12.17 11.99 3.61
N PHE A 89 11.02 12.69 3.70
CA PHE A 89 10.09 12.83 2.59
C PHE A 89 10.69 13.60 1.42
N ALA A 90 11.36 14.73 1.68
CA ALA A 90 12.04 15.51 0.65
C ALA A 90 13.16 14.70 -0.03
N ARG A 91 13.86 13.84 0.72
CA ARG A 91 14.85 12.91 0.15
C ARG A 91 14.17 11.84 -0.70
N TYR A 92 13.07 11.26 -0.26
CA TYR A 92 12.32 10.28 -1.03
C TYR A 92 11.85 10.85 -2.38
N GLN A 93 11.22 12.03 -2.41
CA GLN A 93 10.77 12.68 -3.65
C GLN A 93 11.92 12.99 -4.64
N LYS A 94 13.14 13.20 -4.15
CA LYS A 94 14.33 13.39 -5.01
C LYS A 94 14.83 12.09 -5.63
N ASN A 95 14.53 10.94 -5.04
CA ASN A 95 15.08 9.64 -5.43
C ASN A 95 14.05 8.73 -6.11
N PHE A 96 12.76 9.04 -6.00
CA PHE A 96 11.69 8.30 -6.63
C PHE A 96 10.75 9.27 -7.34
N SER A 97 10.50 9.00 -8.62
CA SER A 97 9.53 9.75 -9.41
C SER A 97 8.88 8.82 -10.44
N LEU A 98 7.58 8.96 -10.64
CA LEU A 98 6.86 8.27 -11.70
C LEU A 98 7.14 8.93 -13.06
N LYS A 99 7.02 8.13 -14.12
CA LYS A 99 6.96 8.70 -15.47
C LYS A 99 5.58 9.32 -15.69
N LEU A 100 5.50 10.65 -15.58
CA LEU A 100 4.24 11.39 -15.64
C LEU A 100 3.80 11.78 -17.05
N ASP A 101 4.73 11.85 -18.00
CA ASP A 101 4.44 12.11 -19.42
C ASP A 101 3.91 10.84 -20.09
N VAL A 102 2.62 10.59 -19.89
CA VAL A 102 1.87 9.47 -20.44
C VAL A 102 0.51 9.97 -20.92
N ASP A 103 0.00 9.41 -22.01
CA ASP A 103 -1.36 9.65 -22.52
C ASP A 103 -2.26 8.40 -22.36
N SER A 104 -1.67 7.31 -21.85
CA SER A 104 -2.28 6.00 -21.80
C SER A 104 -1.72 5.18 -20.64
N SER A 105 -2.53 4.24 -20.13
CA SER A 105 -2.12 3.38 -19.02
C SER A 105 -1.02 2.41 -19.45
N ILE A 106 0.00 2.24 -18.60
CA ILE A 106 1.03 1.19 -18.75
C ILE A 106 0.45 -0.24 -18.66
N ARG A 107 -0.81 -0.36 -18.21
CA ARG A 107 -1.58 -1.62 -18.16
C ARG A 107 -2.38 -1.87 -19.43
N GLY A 108 -2.20 -1.02 -20.45
CA GLY A 108 -2.76 -1.15 -21.80
C GLY A 108 -4.22 -0.74 -21.94
N SER A 109 -4.92 -0.41 -20.84
CA SER A 109 -6.32 0.05 -20.86
C SER A 109 -6.68 0.76 -19.56
N LYS A 110 -7.75 1.56 -19.57
CA LYS A 110 -8.27 2.24 -18.37
C LYS A 110 -8.78 1.24 -17.34
N THR A 111 -9.47 0.18 -17.78
CA THR A 111 -9.85 -0.96 -16.94
C THR A 111 -8.63 -1.63 -16.33
N GLY A 112 -7.56 -1.84 -17.12
CA GLY A 112 -6.32 -2.42 -16.64
C GLY A 112 -5.66 -1.60 -15.53
N GLU A 113 -5.67 -0.26 -15.67
CA GLU A 113 -5.19 0.65 -14.63
C GLU A 113 -6.00 0.50 -13.33
N LEU A 114 -7.32 0.47 -13.44
CA LEU A 114 -8.23 0.36 -12.29
C LEU A 114 -8.11 -0.99 -11.59
N ILE A 115 -7.82 -2.07 -12.34
CA ILE A 115 -7.45 -3.37 -11.76
C ILE A 115 -6.16 -3.23 -10.95
N ALA A 116 -5.12 -2.62 -11.51
CA ALA A 116 -3.85 -2.43 -10.82
C ALA A 116 -4.01 -1.61 -9.53
N ARG A 117 -4.72 -0.47 -9.59
CA ARG A 117 -5.06 0.34 -8.40
C ARG A 117 -5.85 -0.46 -7.37
N SER A 118 -6.85 -1.22 -7.79
CA SER A 118 -7.59 -2.11 -6.87
C SER A 118 -6.68 -3.12 -6.15
N MET A 119 -5.60 -3.60 -6.79
CA MET A 119 -4.64 -4.51 -6.14
C MET A 119 -3.75 -3.79 -5.13
N VAL A 120 -3.37 -2.53 -5.41
CA VAL A 120 -2.63 -1.68 -4.45
C VAL A 120 -3.46 -1.52 -3.19
N GLU A 121 -4.71 -1.04 -3.30
CA GLU A 121 -5.55 -0.80 -2.11
C GLU A 121 -5.89 -2.08 -1.35
N THR A 122 -6.02 -3.21 -2.06
CA THR A 122 -6.19 -4.52 -1.41
C THR A 122 -4.95 -4.89 -0.57
N GLY A 123 -3.75 -4.67 -1.13
CA GLY A 123 -2.49 -4.91 -0.45
C GLY A 123 -2.31 -3.99 0.76
N THR A 124 -2.48 -2.68 0.57
CA THR A 124 -2.35 -1.65 1.61
C THR A 124 -3.34 -1.85 2.75
N SER A 125 -4.62 -2.13 2.45
CA SER A 125 -5.61 -2.47 3.48
C SER A 125 -5.20 -3.68 4.31
N SER A 126 -4.68 -4.73 3.67
CA SER A 126 -4.24 -5.94 4.35
C SER A 126 -2.98 -5.73 5.18
N PHE A 127 -2.08 -4.86 4.73
CA PHE A 127 -0.86 -4.48 5.43
C PHE A 127 -1.19 -3.78 6.75
N TYR A 128 -2.01 -2.72 6.72
CA TYR A 128 -2.40 -2.04 7.96
C TYR A 128 -3.29 -2.89 8.87
N THR A 129 -4.12 -3.77 8.31
CA THR A 129 -4.85 -4.75 9.13
C THR A 129 -3.88 -5.67 9.88
N ALA A 130 -2.85 -6.18 9.20
CA ALA A 130 -1.85 -7.06 9.81
C ALA A 130 -1.02 -6.35 10.90
N LEU A 131 -0.60 -5.11 10.63
CA LEU A 131 0.11 -4.29 11.62
C LEU A 131 -0.77 -3.92 12.82
N GLY A 132 -2.01 -3.51 12.58
CA GLY A 132 -2.97 -3.16 13.64
C GLY A 132 -3.29 -4.34 14.55
N ASP A 133 -3.43 -5.54 13.99
CA ASP A 133 -3.64 -6.78 14.75
C ASP A 133 -2.40 -7.16 15.58
N SER A 134 -1.19 -6.83 15.11
CA SER A 134 0.08 -7.28 15.71
C SER A 134 0.66 -6.31 16.73
N THR A 135 0.48 -5.00 16.56
CA THR A 135 1.10 -3.99 17.43
C THR A 135 0.45 -3.94 18.82
N GLU A 136 1.25 -3.72 19.86
CA GLU A 136 0.76 -3.36 21.20
C GLU A 136 0.65 -1.85 21.41
N GLU A 137 1.24 -1.04 20.52
CA GLU A 137 1.26 0.42 20.62
C GLU A 137 -0.15 0.99 20.31
N PRO A 138 -0.83 1.61 21.29
CA PRO A 138 -2.25 1.99 21.13
C PRO A 138 -2.52 3.02 20.03
N ALA A 139 -1.63 4.01 19.83
CA ALA A 139 -1.84 5.03 18.81
C ALA A 139 -1.70 4.43 17.40
N LEU A 140 -0.70 3.57 17.19
CA LEU A 140 -0.50 2.87 15.92
C LEU A 140 -1.67 1.92 15.62
N LYS A 141 -2.15 1.19 16.64
CA LYS A 141 -3.27 0.27 16.46
C LYS A 141 -4.50 0.98 15.91
N GLU A 142 -4.84 2.14 16.47
CA GLU A 142 -5.97 2.93 15.99
C GLU A 142 -5.70 3.54 14.61
N LEU A 143 -4.49 4.07 14.38
CA LEU A 143 -4.09 4.62 13.08
C LEU A 143 -4.21 3.56 11.97
N CYS A 144 -3.64 2.38 12.17
CA CYS A 144 -3.74 1.24 11.25
C CYS A 144 -5.21 0.86 10.96
N ARG A 145 -6.07 0.88 11.99
CA ARG A 145 -7.50 0.56 11.82
C ARG A 145 -8.22 1.60 10.94
N LEU A 146 -7.88 2.88 11.10
CA LEU A 146 -8.45 3.97 10.30
C LEU A 146 -7.97 3.90 8.85
N ILE A 147 -6.66 3.79 8.63
CA ILE A 147 -6.08 3.67 7.27
C ILE A 147 -6.64 2.42 6.57
N ALA A 148 -6.62 1.26 7.22
CA ALA A 148 -7.17 0.04 6.62
C ALA A 148 -8.65 0.17 6.21
N ALA A 149 -9.44 0.98 6.93
CA ALA A 149 -10.83 1.26 6.59
C ALA A 149 -10.97 2.24 5.41
N ASP A 150 -10.06 3.20 5.28
CA ASP A 150 -9.96 4.09 4.12
C ASP A 150 -9.56 3.30 2.87
N GLU A 151 -8.57 2.42 2.97
CA GLU A 151 -8.15 1.56 1.84
C GLU A 151 -9.24 0.64 1.33
N LEU A 152 -10.15 0.18 2.19
CA LEU A 152 -11.34 -0.56 1.73
C LEU A 152 -12.30 0.33 0.93
N ARG A 153 -12.40 1.62 1.27
CA ARG A 153 -13.18 2.59 0.48
C ARG A 153 -12.47 2.93 -0.82
N HIS A 154 -11.15 3.10 -0.81
CA HIS A 154 -10.33 3.33 -2.00
C HIS A 154 -10.43 2.14 -2.97
N TYR A 155 -10.32 0.91 -2.47
CA TYR A 155 -10.60 -0.29 -3.26
C TYR A 155 -11.99 -0.23 -3.91
N LYS A 156 -13.02 0.13 -3.13
CA LYS A 156 -14.39 0.22 -3.65
C LYS A 156 -14.50 1.28 -4.74
N LEU A 157 -13.87 2.44 -4.55
CA LEU A 157 -13.80 3.51 -5.54
C LEU A 157 -13.26 2.97 -6.87
N PHE A 158 -12.04 2.41 -6.86
CA PHE A 158 -11.41 1.90 -8.08
C PHE A 158 -12.16 0.71 -8.68
N TYR A 159 -12.74 -0.16 -7.85
CA TYR A 159 -13.56 -1.28 -8.31
C TYR A 159 -14.84 -0.83 -9.02
N ASP A 160 -15.53 0.19 -8.50
CA ASP A 160 -16.75 0.72 -9.12
C ASP A 160 -16.42 1.43 -10.44
N GLN A 161 -15.34 2.21 -10.47
CA GLN A 161 -14.84 2.81 -11.70
C GLN A 161 -14.40 1.73 -12.71
N MET A 162 -13.73 0.66 -12.26
CA MET A 162 -13.37 -0.49 -13.10
C MET A 162 -14.62 -1.07 -13.77
N ASN A 163 -15.71 -1.27 -13.01
CA ASN A 163 -16.97 -1.79 -13.56
C ASN A 163 -17.63 -0.85 -14.57
N ARG A 164 -17.44 0.47 -14.45
CA ARG A 164 -17.91 1.47 -15.42
C ARG A 164 -17.18 1.32 -16.76
N TYR A 165 -15.84 1.23 -16.73
CA TYR A 165 -15.02 1.02 -17.94
C TYR A 165 -15.16 -0.36 -18.55
N MET A 166 -15.36 -1.40 -17.73
CA MET A 166 -15.62 -2.77 -18.19
C MET A 166 -16.81 -2.89 -19.15
N LYS A 167 -17.80 -1.99 -19.07
CA LYS A 167 -18.94 -1.94 -20.01
C LYS A 167 -18.51 -1.59 -21.44
N ARG A 168 -17.39 -0.88 -21.59
CA ARG A 168 -16.84 -0.42 -22.88
C ARG A 168 -15.67 -1.30 -23.34
N GLU A 169 -14.71 -1.58 -22.46
CA GLU A 169 -13.45 -2.25 -22.82
C GLU A 169 -13.52 -3.78 -22.72
N GLN A 170 -14.50 -4.33 -21.99
CA GLN A 170 -14.85 -5.77 -21.97
C GLN A 170 -13.67 -6.75 -21.79
N LEU A 171 -12.70 -6.43 -20.91
CA LEU A 171 -11.58 -7.33 -20.62
C LEU A 171 -12.09 -8.69 -20.13
N ASN A 172 -11.60 -9.76 -20.75
CA ASN A 172 -11.94 -11.11 -20.33
C ASN A 172 -11.27 -11.48 -19.00
N ARG A 173 -11.75 -12.54 -18.34
CA ARG A 173 -11.26 -12.97 -17.02
C ARG A 173 -9.76 -13.27 -17.01
N TRP A 174 -9.19 -13.76 -18.11
CA TRP A 174 -7.75 -14.04 -18.22
C TRP A 174 -6.92 -12.76 -18.26
N GLN A 175 -7.34 -11.76 -19.03
CA GLN A 175 -6.69 -10.44 -19.05
C GLN A 175 -6.74 -9.81 -17.65
N ARG A 176 -7.90 -9.87 -16.98
CA ARG A 176 -8.06 -9.35 -15.61
C ARG A 176 -7.15 -10.08 -14.63
N ALA A 177 -7.10 -11.41 -14.69
CA ALA A 177 -6.22 -12.22 -13.85
C ALA A 177 -4.74 -11.90 -14.09
N ARG A 178 -4.32 -11.76 -15.34
CA ARG A 178 -2.93 -11.41 -15.69
C ARG A 178 -2.51 -10.08 -15.07
N ILE A 179 -3.36 -9.06 -15.18
CA ILE A 179 -3.07 -7.72 -14.64
C ILE A 179 -3.08 -7.74 -13.11
N ALA A 180 -4.10 -8.35 -12.50
CA ALA A 180 -4.23 -8.44 -11.05
C ALA A 180 -3.06 -9.18 -10.41
N LEU A 181 -2.74 -10.39 -10.89
CA LEU A 181 -1.63 -11.19 -10.37
C LEU A 181 -0.27 -10.57 -10.71
N GLY A 182 -0.15 -9.93 -11.88
CA GLY A 182 1.04 -9.16 -12.25
C GLY A 182 1.33 -8.06 -11.23
N ARG A 183 0.32 -7.24 -10.89
CA ARG A 183 0.50 -6.18 -9.89
C ARG A 183 0.81 -6.71 -8.49
N VAL A 184 0.22 -7.84 -8.08
CA VAL A 184 0.57 -8.49 -6.81
C VAL A 184 2.02 -8.98 -6.80
N ALA A 185 2.51 -9.49 -7.93
CA ALA A 185 3.90 -9.95 -8.05
C ALA A 185 4.92 -8.79 -8.08
N GLU A 186 4.53 -7.64 -8.66
CA GLU A 186 5.29 -6.38 -8.68
C GLU A 186 5.48 -5.73 -7.31
N SER A 187 4.98 -6.33 -6.21
CA SER A 187 5.18 -5.87 -4.83
C SER A 187 6.66 -5.72 -4.38
N GLU A 188 7.63 -6.02 -5.25
CA GLU A 188 9.06 -5.72 -5.10
C GLU A 188 9.49 -4.39 -5.79
N ASP A 189 8.55 -3.46 -5.91
CA ASP A 189 8.73 -2.23 -6.67
C ASP A 189 9.92 -1.40 -6.14
N ASP A 190 10.56 -0.66 -7.06
CA ASP A 190 11.67 0.23 -6.73
C ASP A 190 11.24 1.33 -5.73
N GLU A 191 9.94 1.61 -5.70
CA GLU A 191 9.29 2.51 -4.74
C GLU A 191 9.56 2.14 -3.28
N LEU A 192 9.22 0.91 -2.87
CA LEU A 192 9.38 0.46 -1.48
C LEU A 192 10.85 0.34 -1.08
N ALA A 193 11.69 -0.10 -2.02
CA ALA A 193 13.13 -0.17 -1.82
C ALA A 193 13.74 1.23 -1.63
N THR A 194 13.30 2.21 -2.43
CA THR A 194 13.74 3.62 -2.32
C THR A 194 13.18 4.29 -1.07
N ALA A 195 11.92 4.04 -0.72
CA ALA A 195 11.31 4.53 0.52
C ALA A 195 12.06 4.01 1.75
N TYR A 196 12.32 2.70 1.82
CA TYR A 196 13.14 2.14 2.89
C TYR A 196 14.54 2.74 2.91
N HIS A 197 15.15 2.91 1.73
CA HIS A 197 16.49 3.45 1.61
C HIS A 197 16.60 4.86 2.23
N THR A 198 15.72 5.75 1.77
CA THR A 198 15.75 7.18 2.07
C THR A 198 15.31 7.50 3.49
N THR A 199 14.48 6.63 4.08
CA THR A 199 13.94 6.85 5.43
C THR A 199 14.73 6.15 6.53
N ASN A 200 15.48 5.07 6.23
CA ASN A 200 16.17 4.26 7.25
C ASN A 200 17.70 4.27 7.16
N ASN A 201 18.29 4.71 6.05
CA ASN A 201 19.75 4.75 5.91
C ASN A 201 20.29 6.18 5.92
N PRO A 202 21.55 6.39 6.33
CA PRO A 202 22.22 7.68 6.21
C PRO A 202 22.19 8.24 4.77
N PRO A 203 22.22 9.58 4.59
CA PRO A 203 22.22 10.22 3.27
C PRO A 203 23.38 9.81 2.34
N ASN A 204 24.54 9.49 2.92
CA ASN A 204 25.74 9.11 2.18
C ASN A 204 25.82 7.60 1.85
N MET A 205 24.87 6.79 2.30
CA MET A 205 24.87 5.36 2.01
C MET A 205 24.40 5.12 0.57
N PRO A 206 25.12 4.35 -0.27
CA PRO A 206 24.66 4.04 -1.61
C PRO A 206 23.36 3.23 -1.63
N TYR A 207 22.50 3.54 -2.60
CA TYR A 207 21.28 2.78 -2.87
C TYR A 207 21.60 1.39 -3.44
N VAL A 208 21.01 0.36 -2.85
CA VAL A 208 21.09 -1.02 -3.33
C VAL A 208 19.70 -1.63 -3.21
N HIS A 209 18.97 -1.74 -4.33
CA HIS A 209 17.59 -2.23 -4.38
C HIS A 209 17.40 -3.51 -3.56
N LYS A 210 18.15 -4.57 -3.89
CA LYS A 210 18.06 -5.89 -3.25
C LYS A 210 18.19 -5.85 -1.73
N ARG A 211 19.07 -5.00 -1.19
CA ARG A 211 19.28 -4.86 0.26
C ARG A 211 18.07 -4.19 0.90
N ASN A 212 17.62 -3.09 0.33
CA ASN A 212 16.53 -2.29 0.91
C ASN A 212 15.18 -3.01 0.81
N ILE A 213 14.87 -3.64 -0.33
CA ILE A 213 13.63 -4.42 -0.47
C ILE A 213 13.62 -5.62 0.48
N ALA A 214 14.77 -6.30 0.67
CA ALA A 214 14.86 -7.40 1.62
C ALA A 214 14.67 -6.93 3.06
N ALA A 215 15.25 -5.78 3.42
CA ALA A 215 15.11 -5.19 4.75
C ALA A 215 13.66 -4.76 5.05
N TYR A 216 12.94 -4.24 4.06
CA TYR A 216 11.51 -3.92 4.17
C TYR A 216 10.65 -5.18 4.24
N MET A 217 10.75 -6.06 3.24
CA MET A 217 9.84 -7.20 3.06
C MET A 217 9.99 -8.25 4.17
N SER A 218 11.22 -8.48 4.68
CA SER A 218 11.44 -9.42 5.79
C SER A 218 10.68 -9.00 7.06
N ARG A 219 10.58 -7.69 7.31
CA ARG A 219 9.82 -7.09 8.42
C ARG A 219 8.34 -7.05 8.12
N ALA A 220 7.94 -6.44 7.00
CA ALA A 220 6.53 -6.27 6.66
C ALA A 220 5.75 -7.60 6.63
N MET A 221 6.35 -8.65 6.06
CA MET A 221 5.67 -9.94 5.91
C MET A 221 5.51 -10.72 7.22
N GLN A 222 6.28 -10.40 8.27
CA GLN A 222 6.25 -11.18 9.52
C GLN A 222 4.96 -10.98 10.33
N TYR A 223 4.24 -9.89 10.08
CA TYR A 223 3.01 -9.53 10.79
C TYR A 223 1.75 -10.19 10.22
N TYR A 224 1.87 -10.83 9.05
CA TYR A 224 0.73 -11.49 8.43
C TYR A 224 0.40 -12.82 9.11
N GLN A 225 -0.90 -13.10 9.20
CA GLN A 225 -1.51 -14.32 9.70
C GLN A 225 -2.48 -14.89 8.65
N PRO A 226 -2.83 -16.18 8.69
CA PRO A 226 -3.70 -16.79 7.68
C PRO A 226 -5.05 -16.11 7.50
N HIS A 227 -5.62 -15.47 8.53
CA HIS A 227 -6.92 -14.80 8.42
C HIS A 227 -6.87 -13.50 7.62
N HIS A 228 -5.73 -12.80 7.58
CA HIS A 228 -5.55 -11.57 6.80
C HIS A 228 -5.77 -11.82 5.30
N PHE A 229 -5.39 -13.01 4.81
CA PHE A 229 -5.51 -13.36 3.40
C PHE A 229 -6.92 -13.72 2.94
N ARG A 230 -7.85 -14.02 3.85
CA ARG A 230 -9.25 -14.37 3.47
C ARG A 230 -9.96 -13.23 2.75
N ARG A 231 -9.77 -12.01 3.24
CA ARG A 231 -10.34 -10.82 2.63
C ARG A 231 -9.60 -10.47 1.33
N VAL A 232 -8.26 -10.52 1.35
CA VAL A 232 -7.42 -10.27 0.17
C VAL A 232 -7.81 -11.17 -1.00
N VAL A 233 -7.88 -12.48 -0.78
CA VAL A 233 -8.27 -13.45 -1.81
C VAL A 233 -9.66 -13.15 -2.35
N SER A 234 -10.62 -12.84 -1.48
CA SER A 234 -11.98 -12.49 -1.91
C SER A 234 -12.00 -11.24 -2.80
N MET A 235 -11.26 -10.18 -2.43
CA MET A 235 -11.16 -8.92 -3.18
C MET A 235 -10.48 -9.11 -4.54
N ILE A 236 -9.39 -9.89 -4.58
CA ILE A 236 -8.70 -10.25 -5.83
C ILE A 236 -9.64 -11.05 -6.74
N CYS A 237 -10.30 -12.08 -6.23
CA CYS A 237 -11.23 -12.88 -7.03
C CYS A 237 -12.36 -12.01 -7.61
N LYS A 238 -12.90 -11.06 -6.82
CA LYS A 238 -13.92 -10.12 -7.28
C LYS A 238 -13.43 -9.25 -8.45
N VAL A 239 -12.19 -8.77 -8.38
CA VAL A 239 -11.53 -7.99 -9.45
C VAL A 239 -11.22 -8.84 -10.68
N ILE A 240 -11.04 -10.16 -10.53
CA ILE A 240 -10.86 -11.10 -11.66
C ILE A 240 -12.21 -11.53 -12.26
N GLY A 241 -13.31 -11.33 -11.54
CA GLY A 241 -14.65 -11.75 -11.96
C GLY A 241 -14.98 -13.19 -11.56
N PHE A 242 -14.40 -13.65 -10.46
CA PHE A 242 -14.63 -14.95 -9.84
C PHE A 242 -15.19 -14.78 -8.42
N THR A 243 -16.13 -15.63 -8.04
CA THR A 243 -16.69 -15.68 -6.68
C THR A 243 -16.36 -17.05 -6.07
N PRO A 244 -15.28 -17.16 -5.27
CA PRO A 244 -14.92 -18.43 -4.66
C PRO A 244 -15.96 -18.82 -3.61
N SER A 245 -16.23 -20.13 -3.48
CA SER A 245 -16.93 -20.64 -2.30
C SER A 245 -16.06 -20.48 -1.05
N ASP A 246 -16.65 -20.49 0.14
CA ASP A 246 -15.92 -20.31 1.40
C ASP A 246 -14.79 -21.34 1.58
N ARG A 247 -15.01 -22.59 1.16
CA ARG A 247 -14.00 -23.65 1.21
C ARG A 247 -12.82 -23.34 0.28
N VAL A 248 -13.10 -22.91 -0.95
CA VAL A 248 -12.06 -22.53 -1.92
C VAL A 248 -11.29 -21.32 -1.42
N ASN A 249 -11.98 -20.29 -0.93
CA ASN A 249 -11.34 -19.10 -0.38
C ASN A 249 -10.42 -19.44 0.80
N LYS A 250 -10.88 -20.29 1.73
CA LYS A 250 -10.06 -20.76 2.85
C LYS A 250 -8.78 -21.45 2.36
N ILE A 251 -8.88 -22.37 1.41
CA ILE A 251 -7.71 -23.09 0.85
C ILE A 251 -6.74 -22.11 0.19
N LEU A 252 -7.24 -21.22 -0.67
CA LEU A 252 -6.42 -20.21 -1.33
C LEU A 252 -5.73 -19.29 -0.32
N SER A 253 -6.41 -18.88 0.75
CA SER A 253 -5.85 -18.03 1.80
C SER A 253 -4.66 -18.69 2.51
N TYR A 254 -4.77 -19.99 2.83
CA TYR A 254 -3.65 -20.74 3.40
C TYR A 254 -2.49 -20.90 2.43
N MET A 255 -2.79 -21.11 1.14
CA MET A 255 -1.76 -21.19 0.10
C MET A 255 -1.02 -19.86 -0.06
N VAL A 256 -1.73 -18.73 -0.13
CA VAL A 256 -1.11 -17.40 -0.18
C VAL A 256 -0.28 -17.14 1.06
N TYR A 257 -0.81 -17.43 2.26
CA TYR A 257 -0.07 -17.33 3.51
C TYR A 257 1.25 -18.11 3.45
N TYR A 258 1.19 -19.38 3.05
CA TYR A 258 2.39 -20.22 2.93
C TYR A 258 3.44 -19.62 1.97
N LEU A 259 3.01 -19.10 0.82
CA LEU A 259 3.90 -18.44 -0.13
C LEU A 259 4.53 -17.17 0.45
N VAL A 260 3.75 -16.36 1.16
CA VAL A 260 4.24 -15.15 1.85
C VAL A 260 5.23 -15.53 2.95
N SER A 261 4.94 -16.54 3.78
CA SER A 261 5.88 -17.02 4.81
C SER A 261 7.19 -17.53 4.21
N LYS A 262 7.13 -18.28 3.09
CA LYS A 262 8.33 -18.75 2.39
C LYS A 262 9.16 -17.58 1.85
N ARG A 263 8.49 -16.55 1.31
CA ARG A 263 9.13 -15.34 0.78
C ARG A 263 9.73 -14.47 1.88
N GLN A 264 9.05 -14.35 3.02
CA GLN A 264 9.58 -13.70 4.22
C GLN A 264 10.89 -14.36 4.67
N HIS A 265 10.93 -15.69 4.72
CA HIS A 265 12.14 -16.43 5.08
C HIS A 265 13.28 -16.24 4.07
N TYR A 266 12.95 -16.14 2.77
CA TYR A 266 13.92 -15.81 1.74
C TYR A 266 14.54 -14.42 1.96
N TYR A 267 13.72 -13.38 2.18
CA TYR A 267 14.25 -12.03 2.43
C TYR A 267 15.03 -11.95 3.74
N LYS A 268 14.59 -12.64 4.78
CA LYS A 268 15.32 -12.71 6.05
C LYS A 268 16.73 -13.25 5.88
N LYS A 269 16.97 -14.19 4.94
CA LYS A 269 18.31 -14.68 4.60
C LYS A 269 19.17 -13.68 3.84
N LEU A 270 18.56 -12.72 3.14
CA LEU A 270 19.28 -11.67 2.41
C LEU A 270 19.67 -10.49 3.31
N THR A 271 19.08 -10.39 4.50
CA THR A 271 19.35 -9.35 5.50
C THR A 271 20.34 -9.77 6.58
N LEU A 272 20.69 -11.06 6.64
CA LEU A 272 21.76 -11.62 7.48
C LEU A 272 23.11 -11.49 6.76
#